data_AF-X1I2P6-F1
#
_entry.id   AF-X1I2P6-F1
#
_cell.length_a   1.000
_cell.length_b   1.000
_cell.length_c   1.000
_cell.angle_alpha   90.00
_cell.angle_beta   90.00
_cell.angle_gamma   90.00
#
_symmetry.space_group_name_H-M   'P 1'
#
loop_
_entity.id
_entity.type
_entity.pdbx_description
1 polymer ?
#
loop_
_entity_poly.entity_id
_entity_poly.type
_entity_poly.pdbx_seq_one_letter_code
_entity_poly.pdbx_strand_id
1 'polypeptide(L)' 'MKVKPFKAFRFNEKVVGDAGRCVAPPYDVISPAQQQMLYEKSEYNVVRIIKGKTDPADDSNQYTRA' A
#
# COMPACT_ATOMS: atom_id res chain seq x y z
N MET A 1 26.75 17.36 10.52
CA MET A 1 25.70 16.51 9.88
C MET A 1 25.32 17.17 8.56
N LYS A 2 25.37 16.45 7.42
CA LYS A 2 25.11 17.02 6.09
C LYS A 2 23.87 16.35 5.49
N VAL A 3 22.77 17.10 5.35
CA VAL A 3 21.52 16.62 4.76
C VAL A 3 21.57 16.85 3.24
N LYS A 4 21.11 15.87 2.45
CA LYS A 4 21.01 15.97 0.99
C LYS A 4 19.59 15.58 0.54
N PRO A 5 19.02 16.27 -0.47
CA PRO A 5 17.76 15.86 -1.05
C PRO A 5 17.93 14.55 -1.82
N PHE A 6 16.84 13.79 -1.92
CA PHE A 6 16.73 12.63 -2.80
C PHE A 6 15.51 12.78 -3.70
N LYS A 7 15.52 12.11 -4.85
CA LYS A 7 14.38 12.09 -5.76
C LYS A 7 13.36 11.07 -5.27
N ALA A 8 12.15 11.53 -4.96
CA ALA A 8 11.04 10.66 -4.63
C ALA A 8 10.46 9.97 -5.87
N PHE A 9 9.91 8.77 -5.69
CA PHE A 9 9.07 8.11 -6.68
C PHE A 9 7.60 8.51 -6.47
N ARG A 10 6.82 8.50 -7.56
CA ARG A 10 5.37 8.72 -7.55
C ARG A 10 4.71 7.61 -8.35
N PHE A 11 3.41 7.39 -8.11
CA PHE A 11 2.61 6.53 -8.98
C PHE A 11 2.65 7.03 -10.42
N ASN A 12 2.71 6.11 -11.37
CA ASN A 12 2.65 6.42 -12.78
C ASN A 12 1.19 6.68 -13.19
N GLU A 13 0.84 7.94 -13.43
CA GLU A 13 -0.52 8.36 -13.81
C GLU A 13 -1.04 7.67 -15.08
N LYS A 14 -0.15 7.28 -16.01
CA LYS A 14 -0.54 6.52 -17.22
C LYS A 14 -0.99 5.08 -16.92
N VAL A 15 -0.63 4.56 -15.74
CA VAL A 15 -0.99 3.21 -15.29
C VAL A 15 -2.16 3.28 -14.33
N VAL A 16 -2.12 4.20 -13.36
CA VAL A 16 -3.09 4.21 -12.25
C VAL A 16 -4.24 5.21 -12.44
N GLY A 17 -4.14 6.12 -13.40
CA GLY A 17 -5.05 7.26 -13.52
C GLY A 17 -4.94 8.16 -12.29
N ASP A 18 -6.01 8.21 -11.49
CA ASP A 18 -6.05 8.96 -10.23
C ASP A 18 -5.21 8.28 -9.14
N ALA A 19 -4.02 8.83 -8.89
CA ALA A 19 -3.11 8.37 -7.83
C ALA A 19 -3.73 8.42 -6.42
N GLY A 20 -4.76 9.26 -6.18
CA GLY A 20 -5.52 9.29 -4.93
C GLY A 20 -6.31 8.01 -4.66
N ARG A 21 -6.50 7.15 -5.66
CA ARG A 21 -7.06 5.80 -5.49
C ARG A 21 -6.04 4.80 -4.98
N CYS A 22 -4.75 5.10 -5.07
CA CYS A 22 -3.66 4.22 -4.66
C CYS A 22 -3.18 4.47 -3.22
N VAL A 23 -3.65 5.53 -2.56
CA VAL A 23 -3.24 5.87 -1.19
C VAL A 23 -4.14 5.21 -0.13
N ALA A 24 -3.59 5.05 1.07
CA ALA A 24 -4.25 4.51 2.26
C ALA A 24 -3.84 5.32 3.50
N PRO A 25 -4.65 5.31 4.58
CA PRO A 25 -4.20 5.83 5.86
C PRO A 25 -3.11 4.93 6.47
N PRO A 26 -2.47 5.35 7.57
CA PRO A 26 -1.49 4.52 8.30
C PRO A 26 -2.07 3.14 8.70
N TYR A 27 -1.22 2.10 8.69
CA TYR A 27 -1.66 0.71 8.85
C TYR A 27 -2.29 0.41 10.21
N ASP A 28 -1.88 1.13 11.25
CA ASP A 28 -2.33 1.01 12.62
C ASP A 28 -3.79 1.47 12.82
N VAL A 29 -4.29 2.35 11.95
CA VAL A 29 -5.67 2.84 12.00
C VAL A 29 -6.63 2.14 11.02
N ILE A 30 -6.14 1.23 10.16
CA ILE A 30 -6.96 0.52 9.18
C ILE A 30 -7.72 -0.64 9.84
N SER A 31 -9.04 -0.62 9.84
CA SER A 31 -9.87 -1.79 10.19
C SER A 31 -9.91 -2.85 9.06
N PRO A 32 -10.32 -4.10 9.35
CA PRO A 32 -10.48 -5.13 8.32
C PRO A 32 -11.46 -4.74 7.19
N ALA A 33 -12.56 -4.05 7.53
CA ALA A 33 -13.51 -3.56 6.53
C ALA A 33 -12.88 -2.49 5.63
N GLN A 34 -12.13 -1.54 6.21
CA GLN A 34 -11.40 -0.53 5.44
C GLN A 34 -10.31 -1.16 4.56
N GLN A 35 -9.61 -2.19 5.06
CA GLN A 35 -8.62 -2.94 4.27
C GLN A 35 -9.29 -3.50 3.00
N GLN A 36 -10.45 -4.14 3.13
CA GLN A 36 -11.20 -4.66 1.99
C GLN A 36 -11.60 -3.55 1.01
N MET A 37 -12.17 -2.45 1.51
CA MET A 37 -12.54 -1.31 0.66
C MET A 37 -11.34 -0.72 -0.10
N LEU A 38 -10.17 -0.64 0.53
CA LEU A 38 -8.94 -0.13 -0.10
C LEU A 38 -8.42 -1.11 -1.17
N TYR A 39 -8.54 -2.43 -0.94
CA TYR A 39 -8.24 -3.46 -1.93
C TYR A 39 -9.12 -3.32 -3.18
N GLU A 40 -10.41 -3.04 -3.00
CA GLU A 40 -11.39 -2.83 -4.08
C GLU A 40 -11.21 -1.47 -4.78
N LYS A 41 -10.71 -0.46 -4.06
CA LYS A 41 -10.50 0.90 -4.60
C LYS A 41 -9.50 0.91 -5.76
N SER A 42 -8.43 0.13 -5.67
CA SER A 42 -7.43 -0.02 -6.73
C SER A 42 -6.59 -1.29 -6.53
N GLU A 43 -6.26 -1.96 -7.63
CA GLU A 43 -5.25 -3.03 -7.63
C GLU A 43 -3.86 -2.53 -7.22
N TYR A 44 -3.58 -1.23 -7.38
CA TYR A 44 -2.31 -0.60 -7.02
C TYR A 44 -2.36 0.12 -5.66
N ASN A 45 -3.41 -0.08 -4.85
CA ASN A 45 -3.50 0.56 -3.55
C ASN A 45 -2.39 0.09 -2.60
N VAL A 46 -1.70 1.06 -1.97
CA VAL A 46 -0.55 0.83 -1.09
C VAL A 46 -0.88 -0.03 0.13
N VAL A 47 -2.18 -0.17 0.49
CA VAL A 47 -2.62 -1.10 1.54
C VAL A 47 -2.09 -2.51 1.33
N ARG A 48 -1.91 -2.95 0.08
CA ARG A 48 -1.39 -4.28 -0.27
C ARG A 48 0.03 -4.52 0.25
N ILE A 49 0.79 -3.45 0.46
CA ILE A 49 2.15 -3.47 1.00
C ILE A 49 2.12 -3.21 2.52
N ILE A 50 1.47 -2.12 2.95
CA ILE A 50 1.56 -1.68 4.35
C ILE A 50 0.67 -2.47 5.30
N LYS A 51 -0.36 -3.14 4.78
CA LYS A 51 -1.29 -4.00 5.51
C LYS A 51 -1.94 -4.98 4.53
N GLY A 52 -1.13 -5.84 3.93
CA GLY A 52 -1.62 -6.90 3.05
C GLY A 52 -2.60 -7.83 3.74
N LYS A 53 -3.38 -8.62 2.99
CA LYS A 53 -4.18 -9.72 3.56
C LYS A 53 -3.28 -10.91 3.88
N THR A 54 -3.50 -11.55 5.02
CA THR A 54 -2.80 -12.81 5.36
C THR A 54 -3.24 -13.93 4.42
N ASP A 55 -2.26 -14.64 3.86
CA ASP A 55 -2.44 -15.89 3.13
C ASP A 55 -1.92 -17.07 3.97
N PRO A 56 -2.51 -18.28 3.90
CA PRO A 56 -1.97 -19.46 4.58
C PRO A 56 -0.52 -19.81 4.20
N ALA A 57 -0.05 -19.40 3.01
CA ALA A 57 1.34 -19.55 2.59
C ALA A 57 2.29 -18.51 3.20
N ASP A 58 1.75 -17.44 3.80
CA ASP A 58 2.56 -16.48 4.55
C ASP A 58 2.95 -17.13 5.88
N ASP A 59 4.22 -17.51 6.04
CA ASP A 59 4.79 -18.10 7.27
C ASP A 59 4.73 -17.11 8.46
N SER A 60 3.52 -16.90 8.98
CA SER A 60 3.13 -15.90 9.98
C SER A 60 3.53 -14.45 9.66
N ASN A 61 4.01 -14.16 8.45
CA ASN A 61 4.49 -12.84 8.04
C ASN A 61 4.03 -12.49 6.62
N GLN A 62 2.93 -11.73 6.54
CA GLN A 62 2.32 -11.28 5.29
C GLN A 62 3.16 -10.30 4.46
N TYR A 63 4.23 -9.75 5.04
CA TYR A 63 5.09 -8.75 4.40
C TYR A 63 6.21 -9.35 3.54
N THR A 64 6.34 -10.68 3.51
CA THR A 64 7.34 -11.39 2.68
C THR A 64 7.05 -11.31 1.18
N ARG A 65 5.82 -10.94 0.78
CA ARG A 65 5.39 -10.81 -0.63
C ARG A 65 5.63 -9.40 -1.22
N ALA A 66 6.11 -8.47 -0.40
CA ALA A 66 6.35 -7.07 -0.79
C ALA A 66 7.74 -6.85 -1.38
#